data_AF-A0A2M7ALB9-F1
#
_entry.id   AF-A0A2M7ALB9-F1
#
_cell.length_a   1.000
_cell.length_b   1.000
_cell.length_c   1.000
_cell.angle_alpha   90.00
_cell.angle_beta   90.00
_cell.angle_gamma   90.00
#
_symmetry.space_group_name_H-M   'P 1'
#
loop_
_entity.id
_entity.type
_entity.pdbx_description
1 polymer ?
#
loop_
_entity_poly.entity_id
_entity_poly.type
_entity_poly.pdbx_seq_one_letter_code
_entity_poly.pdbx_strand_id
1 'polypeptide(L)' 'MQTLAKDENICSIERCAHGTIHIHFSGVSLRLSQDNFQRFTHLVNEATSFLLKESLFKTSRERVENQSLVKN' A
#
# COMPACT_ATOMS: atom_id res chain seq x y z
N MET A 1 -13.77 20.53 4.09
CA MET A 1 -13.11 19.20 4.04
C MET A 1 -12.07 19.15 5.14
N GLN A 2 -11.83 17.99 5.72
CA GLN A 2 -10.82 17.76 6.76
C GLN A 2 -9.70 16.89 6.17
N THR A 3 -8.45 17.35 6.20
CA THR A 3 -7.30 16.51 5.84
C THR A 3 -7.05 15.49 6.93
N LEU A 4 -7.00 14.20 6.55
CA LEU A 4 -6.72 13.08 7.46
C LEU A 4 -5.25 12.67 7.40
N ALA A 5 -4.67 12.66 6.20
CA ALA A 5 -3.26 12.37 5.97
C ALA A 5 -2.79 13.11 4.72
N LYS A 6 -1.53 13.53 4.70
CA LYS A 6 -0.93 14.18 3.54
C LYS A 6 0.57 13.91 3.50
N ASP A 7 1.03 13.48 2.34
CA ASP A 7 2.41 13.55 1.91
C ASP A 7 2.46 14.55 0.74
N GLU A 8 3.30 15.58 0.84
CA GLU A 8 3.32 16.68 -0.13
C GLU A 8 3.72 16.26 -1.55
N ASN A 9 4.37 15.10 -1.70
CA ASN A 9 4.88 14.64 -2.98
C ASN A 9 4.11 13.45 -3.54
N ILE A 10 3.30 12.76 -2.71
CA ILE A 10 2.74 11.46 -3.06
C ILE A 10 1.20 11.48 -3.04
N CYS A 11 0.59 11.76 -1.89
CA CYS A 11 -0.86 11.64 -1.75
C CYS A 11 -1.46 12.53 -0.67
N SER A 12 -2.75 12.84 -0.81
CA SER A 12 -3.57 13.34 0.29
C SER A 12 -4.83 12.49 0.48
N ILE A 13 -5.25 12.35 1.73
CA ILE A 13 -6.49 11.70 2.13
C ILE A 13 -7.32 12.71 2.91
N GLU A 14 -8.54 12.94 2.46
CA GLU A 14 -9.41 13.98 2.98
C GLU A 14 -10.83 13.44 3.23
N ARG A 15 -11.50 13.94 4.27
CA ARG A 15 -12.88 13.63 4.59
C ARG A 15 -13.79 14.82 4.29
N CYS A 16 -14.83 14.57 3.51
CA CYS A 16 -15.89 15.53 3.24
C CYS A 16 -16.89 15.56 4.41
N ALA A 17 -17.63 16.68 4.54
CA ALA A 17 -18.64 16.85 5.59
C ALA A 17 -19.76 15.80 5.52
N HIS A 18 -20.07 15.29 4.32
CA HIS A 18 -21.04 14.23 4.07
C HIS A 18 -20.44 12.80 4.18
N GLY A 19 -19.25 12.64 4.77
CA GLY A 19 -18.66 11.34 5.10
C GLY A 19 -17.91 10.62 3.97
N THR A 20 -17.88 11.18 2.75
CA THR A 20 -17.05 10.65 1.66
C THR A 20 -15.57 10.90 1.94
N ILE A 21 -14.73 9.90 1.66
CA ILE A 21 -13.28 9.97 1.70
C ILE A 21 -12.75 10.19 0.29
N HIS A 22 -11.91 11.21 0.11
CA HIS A 22 -11.19 11.50 -1.11
C HIS A 22 -9.73 11.10 -0.93
N ILE A 23 -9.19 10.32 -1.86
CA ILE A 23 -7.77 9.98 -1.94
C ILE A 23 -7.23 10.56 -3.24
N HIS A 24 -6.28 11.47 -3.14
CA HIS A 24 -5.60 12.08 -4.28
C HIS A 24 -4.20 11.53 -4.38
N PHE A 25 -3.84 10.92 -5.51
CA PHE A 25 -2.51 10.32 -5.74
C PHE A 25 -2.07 10.64 -7.17
N SER A 26 -0.99 11.39 -7.34
CA SER A 26 -0.37 11.71 -8.64
C SER A 26 -1.37 12.07 -9.76
N GLY A 27 -2.37 12.89 -9.47
CA GLY A 27 -3.39 13.32 -10.45
C GLY A 27 -4.61 12.38 -10.58
N VAL A 28 -4.58 11.20 -9.97
CA VAL A 28 -5.74 10.30 -9.85
C VAL A 28 -6.47 10.60 -8.56
N SER A 29 -7.81 10.59 -8.61
CA SER A 29 -8.65 10.79 -7.43
C SER A 29 -9.61 9.63 -7.27
N LEU A 30 -9.59 8.99 -6.10
CA LEU A 30 -10.55 7.97 -5.71
C LEU A 30 -11.50 8.54 -4.67
N ARG A 31 -12.80 8.29 -4.83
CA ARG A 31 -13.83 8.71 -3.88
C ARG A 31 -14.55 7.48 -3.35
N LEU A 32 -14.64 7.39 -2.04
CA LEU A 32 -15.24 6.24 -1.35
C LEU A 32 -16.19 6.74 -0.25
N SER A 33 -17.26 6.01 0.00
CA SER A 33 -17.98 6.15 1.28
C SER A 33 -17.07 5.69 2.42
N GLN A 34 -17.38 6.09 3.65
CA GLN A 34 -16.62 5.66 4.82
C GLN A 34 -16.56 4.13 4.97
N ASP A 35 -17.67 3.43 4.74
CA ASP A 35 -17.73 1.96 4.81
C ASP A 35 -16.86 1.29 3.74
N ASN A 36 -16.90 1.80 2.51
CA ASN A 36 -16.06 1.29 1.43
C ASN A 36 -14.59 1.61 1.66
N PHE A 37 -14.27 2.74 2.30
CA PHE A 37 -12.89 3.09 2.67
C PHE A 37 -12.31 2.05 3.64
N GLN A 38 -13.05 1.61 4.66
CA GLN A 38 -12.59 0.56 5.57
C GLN A 38 -12.29 -0.75 4.82
N ARG A 39 -13.19 -1.16 3.92
CA ARG A 39 -12.99 -2.36 3.09
C ARG A 39 -11.79 -2.22 2.14
N PHE A 40 -11.64 -1.06 1.52
CA PHE A 40 -10.49 -0.74 0.67
C PHE A 40 -9.17 -0.84 1.45
N THR A 41 -9.10 -0.28 2.66
CA THR A 41 -7.91 -0.39 3.51
C THR A 41 -7.57 -1.84 3.83
N HIS A 42 -8.58 -2.69 4.08
CA HIS A 42 -8.35 -4.12 4.30
C HIS A 42 -7.71 -4.80 3.08
N LEU A 43 -8.25 -4.57 1.88
CA LEU A 43 -7.70 -5.12 0.63
C LEU A 43 -6.27 -4.64 0.36
N VAL A 44 -5.97 -3.35 0.61
CA VAL A 44 -4.60 -2.81 0.50
C VAL A 44 -3.66 -3.53 1.46
N ASN A 45 -4.07 -3.72 2.72
CA ASN A 45 -3.25 -4.42 3.70
C ASN A 45 -2.98 -5.90 3.33
N GLU A 46 -3.97 -6.60 2.78
CA GLU A 46 -3.79 -7.96 2.26
C GLU A 46 -2.78 -7.98 1.11
N ALA A 47 -2.91 -7.08 0.15
CA ALA A 47 -1.99 -6.96 -0.98
C ALA A 47 -0.56 -6.61 -0.52
N THR A 48 -0.40 -5.65 0.39
CA THR A 48 0.90 -5.30 0.98
C THR A 48 1.52 -6.49 1.72
N SER A 49 0.73 -7.22 2.51
CA SER A 49 1.22 -8.40 3.23
C SER A 49 1.68 -9.50 2.28
N PHE A 50 0.97 -9.70 1.17
CA PHE A 50 1.38 -10.63 0.12
C PHE A 50 2.71 -10.22 -0.51
N LEU A 51 2.85 -8.96 -0.93
CA LEU A 51 4.08 -8.45 -1.54
C LEU A 51 5.30 -8.53 -0.61
N LEU A 52 5.11 -8.27 0.68
CA LEU A 52 6.18 -8.42 1.69
C LEU A 52 6.60 -9.87 1.88
N LYS A 53 5.65 -10.82 1.83
CA LYS A 53 6.00 -12.25 1.86
C LYS A 53 6.83 -12.61 0.64
N GLU A 54 6.41 -12.20 -0.56
CA GLU A 54 7.15 -12.48 -1.80
C GLU A 54 8.57 -11.91 -1.78
N SER A 55 8.77 -10.70 -1.27
CA SER A 55 10.11 -10.09 -1.18
C SER A 55 11.03 -10.88 -0.27
N LEU A 56 10.53 -11.34 0.89
CA LEU A 56 11.29 -12.21 1.80
C LEU A 56 11.67 -13.55 1.16
N PHE A 57 10.77 -14.14 0.35
CA PHE A 57 11.08 -15.38 -0.38
C PHE A 57 12.12 -15.18 -1.48
N LYS A 58 12.11 -14.03 -2.18
CA LYS A 58 13.14 -13.69 -3.16
C LYS A 58 14.52 -13.54 -2.52
N THR A 59 14.63 -12.81 -1.41
CA THR A 59 15.89 -12.66 -0.66
C THR A 59 16.43 -14.00 -0.12
N SER A 60 15.53 -14.92 0.25
CA SER A 60 15.91 -16.24 0.74
C SER A 60 16.48 -17.14 -0.37
N ARG A 61 15.91 -17.10 -1.58
CA ARG A 61 16.42 -17.88 -2.73
C ARG A 61 17.78 -17.39 -3.20
N GLU A 62 17.98 -16.08 -3.29
CA GLU A 62 19.28 -15.50 -3.67
C GLU A 62 20.42 -15.85 -2.69
N ARG A 63 20.11 -16.01 -1.39
CA ARG A 63 21.08 -16.48 -0.40
C ARG A 63 21.46 -17.96 -0.58
N VAL A 64 20.52 -18.80 -0.97
CA VAL A 64 20.77 -20.24 -1.19
C VAL A 64 21.63 -20.44 -2.45
N GLU A 65 21.33 -19.72 -3.54
CA GLU A 65 22.08 -19.80 -4.80
C GLU A 65 23.53 -19.30 -4.66
N ASN A 66 23.75 -18.21 -3.89
CA ASN A 66 25.10 -17.70 -3.64
C ASN A 66 25.93 -18.60 -2.71
N GLN A 67 25.33 -19.40 -1.81
CA GLN A 67 26.09 -20.34 -0.97
C GLN A 67 26.51 -21.61 -1.71
N SER A 68 25.78 -22.02 -2.76
CA SER A 68 26.17 -23.13 -3.63
C SER A 68 27.34 -22.79 -4.58
N LEU A 69 27.54 -21.52 -4.92
CA LEU A 69 28.61 -21.08 -5.82
C LEU A 69 29.99 -20.96 -5.15
N VAL A 70 30.04 -20.88 -3.81
CA VAL A 70 31.30 -20.71 -3.04
C VAL A 70 31.93 -22.07 -2.67
N LYS A 71 31.29 -23.20 -2.99
CA LYS A 71 31.75 -24.56 -2.63
C LYS A 71 32.41 -25.36 -3.76
N ASN A 72 32.68 -24.76 -4.92
CA ASN A 72 33.39 -25.41 -6.03
C ASN A 72 34.74 -24.77 -6.31
#